data_AF-A0A6I4KTF9-F1
#
_entry.id   AF-A0A6I4KTF9-F1
#
_cell.length_a   1.000
_cell.length_b   1.000
_cell.length_c   1.000
_cell.angle_alpha   90.00
_cell.angle_beta   90.00
_cell.angle_gamma   90.00
#
_symmetry.space_group_name_H-M   'P 1'
#
loop_
_entity.id
_entity.type
_entity.pdbx_description
1 polymer ?
#
loop_
_entity_poly.entity_id
_entity_poly.type
_entity_poly.pdbx_seq_one_letter_code
_entity_poly.pdbx_strand_id
1 'polypeptide(L)'
;MSAKAAAPALIVAAMALVGDYSAAAEGANQARPTQHQAAPFKQEDIRSVIAKMVSDWTALDADYVKIVSSLVEFSRFDEEQFLKNMQLLKATRQLETALQQAAVPEILSSEHMALRRAIAKVRGRLVTVDHLFRQHFVVPDEYQSALPGKALSDLADHTNRQLAKLA
;
A
#
# COMPACT_ATOMS: atom_id res chain seq x y z
N MET A 1 -18.65 9.84 7.55
CA MET A 1 -18.63 8.90 6.41
C MET A 1 -17.61 7.83 6.71
N SER A 2 -17.97 6.54 6.58
CA SER A 2 -17.05 5.43 6.89
C SER A 2 -15.82 5.48 5.97
N ALA A 3 -14.61 5.37 6.53
CA ALA A 3 -13.35 5.49 5.79
C ALA A 3 -13.21 4.48 4.63
N LYS A 4 -13.98 3.37 4.66
CA LYS A 4 -14.10 2.42 3.54
C LYS A 4 -14.66 3.06 2.26
N ALA A 5 -15.50 4.09 2.36
CA ALA A 5 -16.01 4.83 1.21
C ALA A 5 -15.04 5.92 0.70
N ALA A 6 -14.03 6.28 1.51
CA ALA A 6 -13.07 7.33 1.16
C ALA A 6 -11.83 6.78 0.43
N ALA A 7 -11.45 5.51 0.63
CA ALA A 7 -10.24 4.94 0.06
C ALA A 7 -10.18 4.98 -1.49
N PRO A 8 -11.26 4.66 -2.24
CA PRO A 8 -11.26 4.82 -3.70
C PRO A 8 -11.09 6.28 -4.14
N ALA A 9 -11.71 7.22 -3.42
CA ALA A 9 -11.58 8.65 -3.70
C ALA A 9 -10.17 9.17 -3.45
N LEU A 10 -9.50 8.68 -2.38
CA LEU A 10 -8.11 9.00 -2.08
C LEU A 10 -7.15 8.48 -3.15
N ILE A 11 -7.42 7.29 -3.71
CA ILE A 11 -6.63 6.74 -4.80
C ILE A 11 -6.79 7.58 -6.07
N VAL A 12 -8.02 7.95 -6.44
CA VAL A 12 -8.29 8.81 -7.60
C VAL A 12 -7.62 10.18 -7.44
N ALA A 13 -7.72 10.80 -6.25
CA ALA A 13 -7.05 12.05 -5.96
C ALA A 13 -5.52 11.94 -6.10
N ALA A 14 -4.93 10.82 -5.64
CA ALA A 14 -3.49 10.60 -5.71
C ALA A 14 -3.00 10.35 -7.14
N MET A 15 -3.81 9.70 -7.97
CA MET A 15 -3.54 9.57 -9.41
C MET A 15 -3.65 10.91 -10.15
N ALA A 16 -4.62 11.76 -9.78
CA ALA A 16 -4.74 13.11 -10.34
C ALA A 16 -3.51 13.96 -10.03
N LEU A 17 -3.02 13.90 -8.78
CA LEU A 17 -1.80 14.59 -8.36
C LEU A 17 -0.56 14.15 -9.17
N VAL A 18 -0.43 12.86 -9.49
CA VAL A 18 0.64 12.36 -10.36
C VAL A 18 0.55 12.96 -11.77
N GLY A 19 -0.67 13.10 -12.29
CA GLY A 19 -0.92 13.79 -13.55
C GLY A 19 -0.50 15.27 -13.52
N ASP A 20 -0.81 15.97 -12.43
CA ASP A 20 -0.42 17.37 -12.25
C ASP A 20 1.11 17.54 -12.15
N TYR A 21 1.83 16.59 -11.54
CA TYR A 21 3.29 16.59 -11.55
C TYR A 21 3.87 16.46 -12.96
N SER A 22 3.33 15.55 -13.78
CA SER A 22 3.81 15.40 -15.17
C SER A 22 3.61 16.67 -16.00
N ALA A 23 2.46 17.33 -15.86
CA ALA A 23 2.19 18.60 -16.55
C ALA A 23 3.16 19.72 -16.11
N ALA A 24 3.46 19.80 -14.81
CA ALA A 24 4.41 20.77 -14.29
C ALA A 24 5.86 20.49 -14.73
N ALA A 25 6.25 19.21 -14.82
CA ALA A 25 7.58 18.79 -15.27
C ALA A 25 7.80 19.03 -16.78
N GLU A 26 6.78 18.83 -17.61
CA GLU A 26 6.83 19.15 -19.05
C GLU A 26 6.92 20.66 -19.30
N GLY A 27 6.19 21.47 -18.53
CA GLY A 27 6.28 22.94 -18.59
C GLY A 27 7.65 23.48 -18.19
N ALA A 28 8.36 22.82 -17.26
CA ALA A 28 9.71 23.21 -16.87
C ALA A 28 10.77 22.89 -17.94
N ASN A 29 10.55 21.87 -18.77
CA ASN A 29 11.49 21.47 -19.83
C ASN A 29 11.27 22.20 -21.17
N GLN A 30 10.15 22.90 -21.36
CA GLN A 30 9.86 23.69 -22.57
C GLN A 30 10.21 25.19 -22.43
N ALA A 31 11.40 25.50 -21.92
CA ALA A 31 11.94 26.86 -21.97
C ALA A 31 12.33 27.26 -23.41
N ARG A 32 11.33 27.48 -24.28
CA ARG A 32 11.43 28.31 -25.49
C ARG A 32 10.66 29.61 -25.22
N PRO A 33 11.20 30.79 -25.61
CA PRO A 33 10.63 32.06 -25.23
C PRO A 33 9.41 32.37 -26.10
N THR A 34 8.24 31.90 -25.69
CA THR A 34 6.98 32.46 -26.16
C THR A 34 6.19 32.84 -24.92
N GLN A 35 6.03 34.15 -24.71
CA GLN A 35 5.17 34.72 -23.68
C GLN A 35 3.76 34.18 -23.87
N HIS A 36 3.39 33.15 -23.12
CA HIS A 36 2.01 32.88 -22.76
C HIS A 36 1.98 32.90 -21.24
N GLN A 37 1.24 33.86 -20.69
CA GLN A 37 0.93 33.93 -19.27
C GLN A 37 0.14 32.68 -18.88
N ALA A 38 0.84 31.61 -18.54
CA ALA A 38 0.27 30.56 -17.70
C ALA A 38 0.15 31.16 -16.29
N ALA A 39 -1.08 31.17 -15.75
CA ALA A 39 -1.33 31.60 -14.37
C ALA A 39 -0.32 30.96 -13.42
N PRO A 40 0.21 31.69 -12.42
CA PRO A 40 1.23 31.15 -11.53
C PRO A 40 0.68 29.88 -10.86
N PHE A 41 1.27 28.75 -11.22
CA PHE A 41 1.01 27.44 -10.62
C PHE A 41 1.26 27.60 -9.12
N LYS A 42 0.21 27.68 -8.31
CA LYS A 42 0.32 27.99 -6.88
C LYS A 42 0.90 26.78 -6.15
N GLN A 43 2.22 26.74 -6.07
CA GLN A 43 2.99 25.67 -5.42
C GLN A 43 2.57 25.43 -3.96
N GLU A 44 2.11 26.48 -3.27
CA GLU A 44 1.56 26.38 -1.90
C GLU A 44 0.26 25.56 -1.84
N ASP A 45 -0.58 25.65 -2.88
CA ASP A 45 -1.83 24.87 -2.96
C ASP A 45 -1.52 23.38 -3.09
N ILE A 46 -0.52 22.99 -3.90
CA ILE A 46 -0.12 21.59 -4.07
C ILE A 46 0.46 21.00 -2.79
N ARG A 47 1.31 21.75 -2.07
CA ARG A 47 1.81 21.30 -0.76
C ARG A 47 0.67 21.05 0.23
N SER A 48 -0.31 21.96 0.27
CA SER A 48 -1.47 21.82 1.15
C SER A 48 -2.32 20.59 0.79
N VAL A 49 -2.46 20.30 -0.51
CA VAL A 49 -3.17 19.12 -1.02
C VAL A 49 -2.43 17.85 -0.62
N ILE A 50 -1.11 17.77 -0.84
CA ILE A 50 -0.30 16.61 -0.42
C ILE A 50 -0.40 16.40 1.08
N ALA A 51 -0.28 17.46 1.89
CA ALA A 51 -0.38 17.38 3.34
C ALA A 51 -1.76 16.87 3.80
N LYS A 52 -2.83 17.35 3.18
CA LYS A 52 -4.19 16.86 3.43
C LYS A 52 -4.31 15.37 3.07
N MET A 53 -3.76 14.96 1.93
CA MET A 53 -3.78 13.55 1.53
C MET A 53 -2.98 12.68 2.50
N VAL A 54 -1.82 13.14 2.96
CA VAL A 54 -1.06 12.44 4.00
C VAL A 54 -1.92 12.24 5.25
N SER A 55 -2.59 13.30 5.71
CA SER A 55 -3.52 13.23 6.84
C SER A 55 -4.62 12.19 6.61
N ASP A 56 -5.27 12.24 5.45
CA ASP A 56 -6.37 11.31 5.12
C ASP A 56 -5.89 9.85 5.04
N TRP A 57 -4.69 9.61 4.48
CA TRP A 57 -4.06 8.28 4.47
C TRP A 57 -3.66 7.81 5.88
N THR A 58 -3.22 8.71 6.76
CA THR A 58 -2.94 8.35 8.15
C THR A 58 -4.20 8.05 8.96
N ALA A 59 -5.31 8.74 8.70
CA ALA A 59 -6.60 8.40 9.28
C ALA A 59 -7.08 7.03 8.79
N LEU A 60 -6.90 6.74 7.50
CA LEU A 60 -7.20 5.43 6.93
C LEU A 60 -6.35 4.32 7.56
N ASP A 61 -5.06 4.55 7.82
CA ASP A 61 -4.19 3.61 8.54
C ASP A 61 -4.73 3.29 9.94
N ALA A 62 -5.14 4.31 10.69
CA ALA A 62 -5.70 4.14 12.02
C ALA A 62 -6.99 3.29 12.01
N ASP A 63 -7.84 3.44 10.99
CA ASP A 63 -9.02 2.61 10.84
C ASP A 63 -8.67 1.17 10.45
N TYR A 64 -7.68 0.97 9.60
CA TYR A 64 -7.20 -0.37 9.28
C TYR A 64 -6.53 -1.09 10.46
N VAL A 65 -5.87 -0.35 11.37
CA VAL A 65 -5.37 -0.92 12.62
C VAL A 65 -6.50 -1.49 13.47
N LYS A 66 -7.63 -0.79 13.57
CA LYS A 66 -8.82 -1.29 14.28
C LYS A 66 -9.40 -2.53 13.60
N ILE A 67 -9.47 -2.52 12.26
CA ILE A 67 -9.95 -3.66 11.48
C ILE A 67 -9.07 -4.90 11.72
N VAL A 68 -7.74 -4.76 11.63
CA VAL A 68 -6.81 -5.86 11.91
C VAL A 68 -7.02 -6.41 13.31
N SER A 69 -7.11 -5.53 14.31
CA SER A 69 -7.34 -5.95 15.71
C SER A 69 -8.65 -6.73 15.85
N SER A 70 -9.73 -6.24 15.23
CA SER A 70 -11.03 -6.93 15.27
C SER A 70 -11.01 -8.28 14.54
N LEU A 71 -10.29 -8.40 13.42
CA LEU A 71 -10.23 -9.63 12.64
C LEU A 71 -9.49 -10.76 13.36
N VAL A 72 -8.57 -10.44 14.27
CA VAL A 72 -7.91 -11.44 15.12
C VAL A 72 -8.88 -12.03 16.15
N GLU A 73 -9.87 -11.27 16.59
CA GLU A 73 -10.86 -11.70 17.59
C GLU A 73 -12.06 -12.42 16.96
N PHE A 74 -12.34 -12.20 15.67
CA PHE A 74 -13.47 -12.80 14.98
C PHE A 74 -13.21 -14.24 14.52
N SER A 75 -14.21 -15.09 14.75
CA SER A 75 -14.23 -16.50 14.32
C SER A 75 -14.97 -16.72 12.98
N ARG A 76 -15.57 -15.67 12.41
CA ARG A 76 -16.27 -15.72 11.12
C ARG A 76 -15.76 -14.60 10.22
N PHE A 77 -15.37 -14.97 9.01
CA PHE A 77 -14.88 -14.06 7.99
C PHE A 77 -15.88 -13.97 6.84
N ASP A 78 -16.07 -12.75 6.35
CA ASP A 78 -16.97 -12.43 5.24
C ASP A 78 -16.19 -12.40 3.92
N GLU A 79 -16.58 -13.27 2.98
CA GLU A 79 -15.94 -13.40 1.66
C GLU A 79 -16.07 -12.10 0.84
N GLU A 80 -17.17 -11.36 0.96
CA GLU A 80 -17.36 -10.10 0.23
C GLU A 80 -16.36 -9.05 0.72
N GLN A 81 -16.08 -9.04 2.03
CA GLN A 81 -15.08 -8.16 2.62
C GLN A 81 -13.66 -8.54 2.21
N PHE A 82 -13.38 -9.84 2.07
CA PHE A 82 -12.12 -10.33 1.53
C PHE A 82 -11.89 -9.84 0.09
N LEU A 83 -12.86 -10.02 -0.81
CA LEU A 83 -12.76 -9.57 -2.19
C LEU A 83 -12.56 -8.05 -2.31
N LYS A 84 -13.29 -7.28 -1.50
CA LYS A 84 -13.12 -5.81 -1.42
C LYS A 84 -11.73 -5.42 -0.96
N ASN A 85 -11.20 -6.10 0.07
CA ASN A 85 -9.84 -5.86 0.55
C ASN A 85 -8.79 -6.17 -0.52
N MET A 86 -8.95 -7.29 -1.23
CA MET A 86 -8.05 -7.69 -2.32
C MET A 86 -8.04 -6.66 -3.45
N GLN A 87 -9.21 -6.16 -3.87
CA GLN A 87 -9.32 -5.11 -4.89
C GLN A 87 -8.63 -3.82 -4.45
N LEU A 88 -8.85 -3.39 -3.20
CA LEU A 88 -8.21 -2.20 -2.66
C LEU A 88 -6.69 -2.36 -2.53
N LEU A 89 -6.22 -3.54 -2.12
CA LEU A 89 -4.79 -3.87 -2.08
C LEU A 89 -4.15 -3.79 -3.48
N LYS A 90 -4.85 -4.28 -4.51
CA LYS A 90 -4.38 -4.16 -5.90
C LYS A 90 -4.29 -2.69 -6.32
N ALA A 91 -5.33 -1.90 -6.06
CA ALA A 91 -5.38 -0.48 -6.43
C ALA A 91 -4.30 0.34 -5.70
N THR A 92 -4.06 0.07 -4.42
CA THR A 92 -2.99 0.74 -3.65
C THR A 92 -1.60 0.40 -4.16
N ARG A 93 -1.34 -0.83 -4.60
CA ARG A 93 -0.05 -1.20 -5.25
C ARG A 93 0.15 -0.50 -6.59
N GLN A 94 -0.91 -0.37 -7.39
CA GLN A 94 -0.86 0.38 -8.65
C GLN A 94 -0.54 1.86 -8.40
N LEU A 95 -1.18 2.46 -7.39
CA LEU A 95 -0.90 3.82 -6.98
C LEU A 95 0.56 4.00 -6.50
N GLU A 96 1.09 3.09 -5.69
CA GLU A 96 2.51 3.16 -5.27
C GLU A 96 3.47 3.11 -6.46
N THR A 97 3.15 2.28 -7.46
CA THR A 97 3.95 2.17 -8.69
C THR A 97 3.90 3.48 -9.48
N ALA A 98 2.73 4.09 -9.62
CA ALA A 98 2.56 5.39 -10.29
C ALA A 98 3.33 6.50 -9.55
N LEU A 99 3.24 6.57 -8.22
CA LEU A 99 3.96 7.56 -7.41
C LEU A 99 5.49 7.36 -7.44
N GLN A 100 5.96 6.14 -7.68
CA GLN A 100 7.39 5.85 -7.88
C GLN A 100 7.91 6.36 -9.22
N GLN A 101 7.08 6.30 -10.27
CA GLN A 101 7.43 6.71 -11.62
C GLN A 101 7.19 8.21 -11.89
N ALA A 102 6.48 8.89 -11.00
CA ALA A 102 6.17 10.31 -11.14
C ALA A 102 7.43 11.18 -11.17
N ALA A 103 7.50 12.10 -12.13
CA ALA A 103 8.54 13.13 -12.19
C ALA A 103 8.21 14.26 -11.22
N VAL A 104 8.77 14.21 -10.02
CA VAL A 104 8.45 15.15 -8.93
C VAL A 104 9.44 16.33 -8.91
N PRO A 105 8.95 17.58 -8.91
CA PRO A 105 9.81 18.74 -8.70
C PRO A 105 10.56 18.66 -7.37
N GLU A 106 11.84 19.00 -7.35
CA GLU A 106 12.72 18.83 -6.17
C GLU A 106 12.15 19.51 -4.90
N ILE A 107 11.48 20.65 -5.07
CA ILE A 107 10.84 21.46 -4.03
C ILE A 107 9.70 20.70 -3.30
N LEU A 108 9.07 19.72 -3.96
CA LEU A 108 7.97 18.90 -3.42
C LEU A 108 8.39 17.47 -3.05
N SER A 109 9.69 17.16 -3.21
CA SER A 109 10.22 15.82 -2.99
C SER A 109 9.94 15.32 -1.57
N SER A 110 10.07 16.19 -0.57
CA SER A 110 9.90 15.81 0.84
C SER A 110 8.45 15.41 1.17
N GLU A 111 7.50 16.16 0.64
CA GLU A 111 6.06 16.00 0.81
C GLU A 111 5.58 14.77 0.04
N HIS A 112 6.06 14.59 -1.19
CA HIS A 112 5.80 13.37 -1.97
C HIS A 112 6.31 12.12 -1.26
N MET A 113 7.51 12.18 -0.67
CA MET A 113 8.04 11.07 0.10
C MET A 113 7.22 10.79 1.37
N ALA A 114 6.68 11.82 2.02
CA ALA A 114 5.76 11.66 3.14
C ALA A 114 4.45 10.96 2.70
N LEU A 115 3.88 11.36 1.57
CA LEU A 115 2.69 10.73 0.99
C LEU A 115 2.95 9.25 0.65
N ARG A 116 4.07 8.95 -0.02
CA ARG A 116 4.48 7.57 -0.34
C ARG A 116 4.60 6.71 0.90
N ARG A 117 5.17 7.24 1.99
CA ARG A 117 5.27 6.53 3.28
C ARG A 117 3.90 6.28 3.91
N ALA A 118 2.98 7.25 3.86
CA ALA A 118 1.64 7.09 4.40
C ALA A 118 0.86 5.99 3.66
N ILE A 119 0.93 5.98 2.33
CA ILE A 119 0.32 4.94 1.49
C ILE A 119 0.93 3.56 1.79
N ALA A 120 2.26 3.48 1.91
CA ALA A 120 2.95 2.23 2.21
C ALA A 120 2.56 1.62 3.56
N LYS A 121 2.27 2.44 4.57
CA LYS A 121 1.74 1.97 5.85
C LYS A 121 0.37 1.31 5.68
N VAL A 122 -0.56 1.99 5.00
CA VAL A 122 -1.90 1.42 4.73
C VAL A 122 -1.81 0.14 3.92
N ARG A 123 -0.96 0.09 2.88
CA ARG A 123 -0.70 -1.15 2.13
C ARG A 123 -0.23 -2.27 3.06
N GLY A 124 0.68 -1.99 4.00
CA GLY A 124 1.13 -2.95 4.99
C GLY A 124 -0.04 -3.56 5.77
N ARG A 125 -0.98 -2.73 6.22
CA ARG A 125 -2.19 -3.20 6.92
C ARG A 125 -3.13 -4.00 6.02
N LEU A 126 -3.35 -3.54 4.78
CA LEU A 126 -4.16 -4.28 3.80
C LEU A 126 -3.61 -5.67 3.52
N VAL A 127 -2.28 -5.82 3.45
CA VAL A 127 -1.61 -7.12 3.31
C VAL A 127 -1.82 -7.99 4.54
N THR A 128 -1.73 -7.43 5.75
CA THR A 128 -2.03 -8.19 6.98
C THR A 128 -3.47 -8.71 6.97
N VAL A 129 -4.43 -7.85 6.60
CA VAL A 129 -5.84 -8.24 6.47
C VAL A 129 -6.01 -9.35 5.42
N ASP A 130 -5.39 -9.21 4.24
CA ASP A 130 -5.41 -10.24 3.19
C ASP A 130 -4.85 -11.57 3.68
N HIS A 131 -3.74 -11.55 4.43
CA HIS A 131 -3.12 -12.75 4.96
C HIS A 131 -4.01 -13.44 6.00
N LEU A 132 -4.66 -12.70 6.90
CA LEU A 132 -5.61 -13.25 7.87
C LEU A 132 -6.81 -13.92 7.17
N PHE A 133 -7.35 -13.29 6.14
CA PHE A 133 -8.41 -13.91 5.34
C PHE A 133 -7.94 -15.19 4.64
N ARG A 134 -6.74 -15.19 4.05
CA ARG A 134 -6.19 -16.39 3.41
C ARG A 134 -5.96 -17.53 4.40
N GLN A 135 -5.53 -17.24 5.63
CA GLN A 135 -5.40 -18.28 6.66
C GLN A 135 -6.75 -18.93 7.01
N HIS A 136 -7.86 -18.20 6.85
CA HIS A 136 -9.19 -18.74 7.10
C HIS A 136 -9.77 -19.50 5.90
N PHE A 137 -9.59 -18.99 4.69
CA PHE A 137 -10.21 -19.54 3.49
C PHE A 137 -9.35 -20.55 2.72
N VAL A 138 -8.02 -20.49 2.86
CA VAL A 138 -7.11 -21.40 2.17
C VAL A 138 -6.84 -22.59 3.06
N VAL A 139 -7.43 -23.74 2.71
CA VAL A 139 -7.04 -25.03 3.26
C VAL A 139 -5.64 -25.36 2.71
N PRO A 140 -4.62 -25.60 3.57
CA PRO A 140 -3.31 -26.02 3.10
C PRO A 140 -3.42 -27.36 2.36
N ASP A 141 -2.73 -27.49 1.23
CA ASP A 141 -2.62 -28.78 0.54
C ASP A 141 -1.92 -29.77 1.48
N GLU A 142 -2.63 -30.82 1.87
CA GLU A 142 -2.07 -31.90 2.68
C GLU A 142 -1.14 -32.75 1.81
N TYR A 143 0.17 -32.61 2.03
CA TYR A 143 1.14 -33.51 1.43
C TYR A 143 1.10 -34.86 2.14
N GLN A 144 0.57 -35.89 1.47
CA GLN A 144 0.67 -37.26 1.96
C GLN A 144 2.13 -37.73 1.89
N SER A 145 2.81 -37.58 3.02
CA SER A 145 4.12 -38.15 3.25
C SER A 145 4.01 -39.67 3.42
N ALA A 146 4.83 -40.42 2.69
CA ALA A 146 5.04 -41.85 2.94
C ALA A 146 5.71 -42.13 4.30
N LEU A 147 6.33 -41.10 4.90
CA LEU A 147 6.98 -41.16 6.19
C LEU A 147 6.01 -40.74 7.31
N PRO A 148 6.01 -41.45 8.46
CA PRO A 148 5.22 -41.05 9.62
C PRO A 148 5.68 -39.69 10.16
N GLY A 149 4.77 -38.88 10.70
CA GLY A 149 5.07 -37.50 11.13
C GLY A 149 6.25 -37.37 12.10
N LYS A 150 6.51 -38.39 12.93
CA LYS A 150 7.68 -38.43 13.81
C LYS A 150 9.01 -38.46 13.04
N ALA A 151 9.07 -39.19 11.93
CA ALA A 151 10.26 -39.24 11.08
C ALA A 151 10.53 -37.91 10.36
N LEU A 152 9.49 -37.16 10.01
CA LEU A 152 9.63 -35.80 9.46
C LEU A 152 10.15 -34.82 10.53
N SER A 153 9.66 -34.93 11.77
CA SER A 153 10.15 -34.14 12.89
C SER A 153 11.63 -34.43 13.18
N ASP A 154 12.01 -35.71 13.24
CA ASP A 154 13.39 -36.12 13.48
C ASP A 154 14.32 -35.64 12.35
N LEU A 155 13.85 -35.62 11.10
CA LEU A 155 14.59 -35.09 9.96
C LEU A 155 14.79 -33.57 10.05
N ALA A 156 13.75 -32.83 10.45
CA ALA A 156 13.81 -31.38 10.63
C ALA A 156 14.74 -30.99 11.80
N ASP A 157 14.71 -31.73 12.90
CA ASP A 157 15.63 -31.53 14.03
C ASP A 157 17.07 -31.85 13.65
N HIS A 158 17.27 -32.90 12.84
CA HIS A 158 18.58 -33.23 12.32
C HIS A 158 19.13 -32.12 11.41
N THR A 159 18.33 -31.60 10.47
CA THR A 159 18.77 -30.52 9.57
C THR A 159 19.01 -29.20 10.31
N ASN A 160 18.15 -28.83 11.27
CA ASN A 160 18.37 -27.64 12.10
C ASN A 160 19.65 -27.74 12.93
N ARG A 161 19.93 -28.91 13.53
CA ARG A 161 21.18 -29.14 14.27
C ARG A 161 22.42 -29.09 13.38
N GLN A 162 22.32 -29.53 12.12
CA GLN A 162 23.42 -29.42 11.17
C GLN A 162 23.66 -27.98 10.74
N LEU A 163 22.59 -27.22 10.46
CA LEU A 163 22.69 -25.80 10.11
C LEU A 163 23.29 -24.97 11.26
N ALA A 164 22.88 -25.24 12.50
CA ALA A 164 23.42 -24.56 13.68
C ALA A 164 24.91 -24.86 13.95
N LYS A 165 25.48 -25.91 13.36
CA LYS A 165 26.92 -26.23 13.46
C LYS A 165 27.75 -25.59 12.34
N LEU A 166 27.11 -25.14 11.27
CA LEU A 166 27.75 -24.49 10.12
C LEU A 166 27.75 -22.95 10.23
N ALA A 167 26.97 -22.40 11.16
CA ALA A 167 26.93 -20.98 11.52
C ALA A 167 27.87 -20.69 12.69
#